data_AF-T0KKU3-F1
#
_entry.id   AF-T0KKU3-F1
#
_cell.length_a   1.000
_cell.length_b   1.000
_cell.length_c   1.000
_cell.angle_alpha   90.00
_cell.angle_beta   90.00
_cell.angle_gamma   90.00
#
_symmetry.space_group_name_H-M   'P 1'
#
loop_
_entity.id
_entity.type
_entity.pdbx_description
1 polymer ?
#
loop_
_entity_poly.entity_id
_entity_poly.type
_entity_poly.pdbx_seq_one_letter_code
_entity_poly.pdbx_strand_id
1 'polypeptide(L)'
;MKWSETLKRRKRARVTEAYDRSRVRRAAYRPFHAEWLYHSDLFIDRPGLSDTVFPLGAANEAICFSDVGSRTDYCVLAVSGIADLHFGAAVDGYQQVARYRYTKSGERIDNITDWAFNKFVKQYGRKGVTKDAIFHYVYAVLHDPVYREKYALNLKREFPRIPFYPDFARWAAWGEALMAMHIGYEEVEPCPVERIDTPNPKRAEGTHPKPILKSMPEQGLVRVDEDTQITGIPREAWDYRLGNRSAIDWVLDQHKEKTPRDPTIREKFNSYRFADYKEGMIALLAKVVRVSVDTVAITGGMQELDRSGWAIERRDDRDE
;
A
#
# COMPACT_ATOMS: atom_id res chain seq x y z
N MET A 1 -21.25 6.49 -20.17
CA MET A 1 -21.40 5.32 -19.28
C MET A 1 -20.47 4.22 -19.78
N LYS A 2 -19.48 3.80 -18.98
CA LYS A 2 -18.60 2.68 -19.32
C LYS A 2 -19.28 1.38 -18.90
N TRP A 3 -19.65 0.54 -19.85
CA TRP A 3 -20.39 -0.69 -19.57
C TRP A 3 -19.47 -1.84 -19.16
N SER A 4 -19.88 -2.58 -18.12
CA SER A 4 -19.35 -3.88 -17.77
C SER A 4 -20.42 -4.97 -17.92
N GLU A 5 -20.02 -6.24 -17.87
CA GLU A 5 -20.96 -7.35 -17.84
C GLU A 5 -21.88 -7.29 -16.61
N THR A 6 -21.31 -7.00 -15.43
CA THR A 6 -22.06 -6.86 -14.18
C THR A 6 -23.07 -5.71 -14.27
N LEU A 7 -22.68 -4.54 -14.78
CA LEU A 7 -23.60 -3.41 -14.93
C LEU A 7 -24.72 -3.70 -15.94
N LYS A 8 -24.42 -4.41 -17.04
CA LYS A 8 -25.45 -4.87 -17.99
C LYS A 8 -26.45 -5.84 -17.34
N ARG A 9 -25.98 -6.76 -16.47
CA ARG A 9 -26.84 -7.67 -15.71
C ARG A 9 -27.73 -6.91 -14.73
N ARG A 10 -27.16 -5.98 -13.95
CA ARG A 10 -27.88 -5.10 -13.01
C ARG A 10 -28.95 -4.26 -13.71
N LYS A 11 -28.62 -3.71 -14.90
CA LYS A 11 -29.59 -3.00 -15.75
C LYS A 11 -30.77 -3.88 -16.15
N ARG A 12 -30.54 -5.12 -16.61
CA ARG A 12 -31.62 -6.06 -16.96
C ARG A 12 -32.51 -6.39 -15.76
N ALA A 13 -31.90 -6.50 -14.59
CA ALA A 13 -32.61 -6.68 -13.32
C ALA A 13 -33.26 -5.40 -12.77
N ARG A 14 -33.19 -4.28 -13.51
CA ARG A 14 -33.71 -2.96 -13.11
C ARG A 14 -33.18 -2.46 -11.75
N VAL A 15 -31.97 -2.87 -11.38
CA VAL A 15 -31.28 -2.34 -10.21
C VAL A 15 -30.89 -0.89 -10.49
N THR A 16 -31.26 0.01 -9.60
CA THR A 16 -30.94 1.43 -9.67
C THR A 16 -30.26 1.87 -8.38
N GLU A 17 -29.49 2.95 -8.47
CA GLU A 17 -28.84 3.58 -7.32
C GLU A 17 -28.92 5.09 -7.53
N ALA A 18 -29.39 5.81 -6.50
CA ALA A 18 -29.31 7.27 -6.48
C ALA A 18 -27.91 7.68 -6.03
N TYR A 19 -27.37 8.75 -6.61
CA TYR A 19 -26.09 9.30 -6.14
C TYR A 19 -26.21 9.72 -4.68
N ASP A 20 -25.31 9.19 -3.84
CA ASP A 20 -25.21 9.54 -2.43
C ASP A 20 -23.78 9.96 -2.11
N ARG A 21 -23.60 11.25 -1.82
CA ARG A 21 -22.29 11.82 -1.51
C ARG A 21 -21.60 11.14 -0.32
N SER A 22 -22.36 10.55 0.62
CA SER A 22 -21.79 9.84 1.77
C SER A 22 -21.00 8.58 1.38
N ARG A 23 -21.23 8.05 0.17
CA ARG A 23 -20.49 6.91 -0.39
C ARG A 23 -19.15 7.30 -1.02
N VAL A 24 -18.87 8.59 -1.16
CA VAL A 24 -17.58 9.09 -1.67
C VAL A 24 -16.54 9.05 -0.54
N ARG A 25 -15.49 8.26 -0.73
CA ARG A 25 -14.43 8.08 0.28
C ARG A 25 -13.05 7.93 -0.36
N ARG A 26 -12.00 8.13 0.43
CA ARG A 26 -10.63 7.81 0.02
C ARG A 26 -10.47 6.29 -0.10
N ALA A 27 -9.81 5.84 -1.16
CA ALA A 27 -9.39 4.45 -1.35
C ALA A 27 -7.93 4.42 -1.79
N ALA A 28 -7.18 3.42 -1.32
CA ALA A 28 -5.79 3.23 -1.69
C ALA A 28 -5.71 2.70 -3.13
N TYR A 29 -5.47 3.59 -4.09
CA TYR A 29 -5.45 3.23 -5.50
C TYR A 29 -4.14 2.55 -5.86
N ARG A 30 -3.00 3.14 -5.46
CA ARG A 30 -1.65 2.59 -5.59
C ARG A 30 -0.88 2.85 -4.30
N PRO A 31 0.29 2.22 -4.08
CA PRO A 31 1.11 2.56 -2.93
C PRO A 31 1.41 4.05 -2.86
N PHE A 32 1.20 4.62 -1.67
CA PHE A 32 1.38 6.05 -1.37
C PHE A 32 0.59 7.01 -2.29
N HIS A 33 -0.52 6.51 -2.84
CA HIS A 33 -1.43 7.31 -3.64
C HIS A 33 -2.86 6.79 -3.49
N ALA A 34 -3.68 7.57 -2.82
CA ALA A 34 -5.10 7.30 -2.75
C ALA A 34 -5.87 8.14 -3.77
N GLU A 35 -7.06 7.68 -4.15
CA GLU A 35 -8.03 8.41 -4.97
C GLU A 35 -9.40 8.49 -4.27
N TRP A 36 -10.32 9.28 -4.81
CA TRP A 36 -11.72 9.29 -4.38
C TRP A 36 -12.49 8.16 -5.08
N LEU A 37 -12.98 7.22 -4.29
CA LEU A 37 -13.84 6.14 -4.72
C LEU A 37 -15.30 6.47 -4.39
N TYR A 38 -16.19 6.28 -5.37
CA TYR A 38 -17.62 6.19 -5.11
C TYR A 38 -17.98 4.72 -4.81
N HIS A 39 -18.20 4.40 -3.52
CA HIS A 39 -18.46 3.05 -3.01
C HIS A 39 -19.88 2.59 -3.34
N SER A 40 -20.08 2.25 -4.61
CA SER A 40 -21.37 1.98 -5.23
C SER A 40 -21.71 0.49 -5.27
N ASP A 41 -22.95 0.15 -4.92
CA ASP A 41 -23.51 -1.19 -5.08
C ASP A 41 -23.78 -1.50 -6.57
N LEU A 42 -24.04 -0.45 -7.35
CA LEU A 42 -24.36 -0.52 -8.78
C LEU A 42 -23.13 -0.50 -9.69
N PHE A 43 -22.12 0.32 -9.40
CA PHE A 43 -20.99 0.59 -10.30
C PHE A 43 -19.71 -0.19 -9.99
N ILE A 44 -19.60 -0.81 -8.81
CA ILE A 44 -18.48 -1.69 -8.50
C ILE A 44 -18.79 -3.11 -8.97
N ASP A 45 -17.98 -3.62 -9.90
CA ASP A 45 -18.20 -4.94 -10.51
C ASP A 45 -17.87 -6.09 -9.56
N ARG A 46 -16.82 -5.92 -8.75
CA ARG A 46 -16.26 -6.92 -7.83
C ARG A 46 -15.92 -6.25 -6.49
N PRO A 47 -16.92 -6.03 -5.61
CA PRO A 47 -16.68 -5.36 -4.32
C PRO A 47 -15.92 -6.24 -3.31
N GLY A 48 -15.73 -7.53 -3.59
CA GLY A 48 -15.11 -8.47 -2.66
C GLY A 48 -15.85 -8.46 -1.32
N LEU A 49 -15.10 -8.30 -0.23
CA LEU A 49 -15.63 -8.17 1.13
C LEU A 49 -15.60 -6.72 1.63
N SER A 50 -15.50 -5.72 0.74
CA SER A 50 -15.33 -4.31 1.12
C SER A 50 -16.36 -3.81 2.13
N ASP A 51 -17.63 -4.15 2.01
CA ASP A 51 -18.66 -3.73 2.98
C ASP A 51 -18.53 -4.44 4.35
N THR A 52 -17.94 -5.63 4.35
CA THR A 52 -17.70 -6.41 5.57
C THR A 52 -16.46 -5.91 6.31
N VAL A 53 -15.41 -5.49 5.59
CA VAL A 53 -14.15 -5.04 6.21
C VAL A 53 -14.07 -3.52 6.37
N PHE A 54 -14.66 -2.77 5.46
CA PHE A 54 -14.65 -1.31 5.44
C PHE A 54 -16.07 -0.76 5.17
N PRO A 55 -17.08 -1.07 6.01
CA PRO A 55 -18.38 -0.44 5.85
C PRO A 55 -18.25 1.09 5.94
N LEU A 56 -19.18 1.80 5.30
CA LEU A 56 -19.20 3.26 5.33
C LEU A 56 -19.31 3.77 6.78
N GLY A 57 -18.48 4.74 7.13
CA GLY A 57 -18.42 5.32 8.47
C GLY A 57 -17.61 4.56 9.52
N ALA A 58 -17.10 3.36 9.21
CA ALA A 58 -16.23 2.62 10.11
C ALA A 58 -14.73 2.78 9.77
N ALA A 59 -13.91 2.97 10.78
CA ALA A 59 -12.45 2.90 10.68
C ALA A 59 -11.97 1.47 10.86
N ASN A 60 -11.04 1.04 10.02
CA ASN A 60 -10.38 -0.26 10.13
C ASN A 60 -9.01 -0.18 9.45
N GLU A 61 -8.19 -1.19 9.64
CA GLU A 61 -6.87 -1.32 9.03
C GLU A 61 -6.76 -2.68 8.36
N ALA A 62 -6.00 -2.74 7.27
CA ALA A 62 -5.74 -3.98 6.57
C ALA A 62 -4.31 -4.04 6.05
N ILE A 63 -3.79 -5.25 5.94
CA ILE A 63 -2.57 -5.55 5.23
C ILE A 63 -2.97 -5.90 3.80
N CYS A 64 -2.59 -5.07 2.83
CA CYS A 64 -2.77 -5.33 1.41
C CYS A 64 -1.50 -5.97 0.83
N PHE A 65 -1.61 -7.08 0.11
CA PHE A 65 -0.46 -7.77 -0.46
C PHE A 65 -0.78 -8.49 -1.77
N SER A 66 0.28 -8.88 -2.50
CA SER A 66 0.18 -9.60 -3.79
C SER A 66 -0.66 -10.87 -3.67
N ASP A 67 -1.62 -11.05 -4.58
CA ASP A 67 -2.42 -12.27 -4.68
C ASP A 67 -1.61 -13.44 -5.29
N VAL A 68 -2.10 -14.66 -5.07
CA VAL A 68 -1.62 -15.88 -5.72
C VAL A 68 -1.57 -15.68 -7.23
N GLY A 69 -0.45 -16.09 -7.82
CA GLY A 69 -0.19 -15.95 -9.25
C GLY A 69 0.37 -14.60 -9.66
N SER A 70 0.77 -13.72 -8.72
CA SER A 70 1.41 -12.45 -9.06
C SER A 70 2.62 -12.64 -9.96
N ARG A 71 2.72 -11.82 -10.99
CA ARG A 71 3.82 -11.85 -11.97
C ARG A 71 4.96 -10.92 -11.59
N THR A 72 4.62 -9.84 -10.90
CA THR A 72 5.55 -8.88 -10.31
C THR A 72 6.13 -9.38 -8.98
N ASP A 73 7.17 -8.71 -8.51
CA ASP A 73 7.78 -8.97 -7.20
C ASP A 73 6.73 -8.80 -6.08
N TYR A 74 6.98 -9.46 -4.95
CA TYR A 74 6.07 -9.43 -3.81
C TYR A 74 5.92 -8.00 -3.28
N CYS A 75 4.67 -7.59 -3.07
CA CYS A 75 4.31 -6.28 -2.57
C CYS A 75 3.39 -6.46 -1.36
N VAL A 76 3.65 -5.69 -0.30
CA VAL A 76 2.79 -5.62 0.88
C VAL A 76 2.85 -4.22 1.47
N LEU A 77 1.67 -3.67 1.81
CA LEU A 77 1.52 -2.37 2.45
C LEU A 77 0.25 -2.37 3.31
N ALA A 78 0.33 -1.79 4.51
CA ALA A 78 -0.83 -1.54 5.34
C ALA A 78 -1.62 -0.34 4.82
N VAL A 79 -2.94 -0.41 4.94
CA VAL A 79 -3.89 0.62 4.50
C VAL A 79 -5.01 0.77 5.52
N SER A 80 -5.58 1.97 5.63
CA SER A 80 -6.74 2.28 6.49
C SER A 80 -8.07 2.32 5.73
N GLY A 81 -8.13 1.65 4.58
CA GLY A 81 -9.30 1.66 3.70
C GLY A 81 -9.26 0.60 2.60
N ILE A 82 -10.22 0.68 1.68
CA ILE A 82 -10.30 -0.20 0.52
C ILE A 82 -9.09 0.05 -0.38
N ALA A 83 -8.43 -1.03 -0.81
CA ALA A 83 -7.40 -0.98 -1.83
C ALA A 83 -7.95 -1.41 -3.19
N ASP A 84 -7.44 -0.81 -4.26
CA ASP A 84 -7.76 -1.22 -5.63
C ASP A 84 -7.28 -2.66 -5.90
N LEU A 85 -8.01 -3.40 -6.74
CA LEU A 85 -7.64 -4.77 -7.12
C LEU A 85 -6.24 -4.85 -7.72
N HIS A 86 -5.78 -3.79 -8.38
CA HIS A 86 -4.48 -3.70 -9.04
C HIS A 86 -3.49 -2.81 -8.27
N PHE A 87 -3.61 -2.80 -6.94
CA PHE A 87 -2.90 -1.92 -6.02
C PHE A 87 -1.40 -1.76 -6.35
N GLY A 88 -0.61 -2.83 -6.35
CA GLY A 88 0.84 -2.74 -6.63
C GLY A 88 1.23 -3.05 -8.08
N ALA A 89 0.30 -3.43 -8.96
CA ALA A 89 0.61 -3.73 -10.36
C ALA A 89 -0.66 -3.80 -11.21
N ALA A 90 -0.68 -3.12 -12.35
CA ALA A 90 -1.83 -3.08 -13.27
C ALA A 90 -2.24 -4.46 -13.84
N VAL A 91 -1.35 -5.45 -13.74
CA VAL A 91 -1.56 -6.79 -14.28
C VAL A 91 -1.92 -7.80 -13.19
N ASP A 92 -1.54 -7.58 -11.95
CA ASP A 92 -1.73 -8.58 -10.88
C ASP A 92 -2.90 -8.22 -9.97
N GLY A 93 -3.47 -9.23 -9.33
CA GLY A 93 -4.44 -9.06 -8.26
C GLY A 93 -3.76 -8.82 -6.92
N TYR A 94 -4.49 -8.17 -6.02
CA TYR A 94 -4.09 -7.89 -4.65
C TYR A 94 -5.22 -8.26 -3.70
N GLN A 95 -4.86 -8.76 -2.52
CA GLN A 95 -5.80 -9.12 -1.47
C GLN A 95 -5.61 -8.22 -0.25
N GLN A 96 -6.62 -8.18 0.62
CA GLN A 96 -6.56 -7.46 1.90
C GLN A 96 -6.98 -8.39 3.04
N VAL A 97 -6.18 -8.43 4.12
CA VAL A 97 -6.58 -9.00 5.41
C VAL A 97 -6.75 -7.88 6.42
N ALA A 98 -7.98 -7.70 6.91
CA ALA A 98 -8.31 -6.62 7.82
C ALA A 98 -8.16 -7.04 9.28
N ARG A 99 -7.88 -6.07 10.17
CA ARG A 99 -7.81 -6.28 11.62
C ARG A 99 -9.16 -6.69 12.21
N TYR A 100 -10.23 -6.05 11.73
CA TYR A 100 -11.60 -6.34 12.11
C TYR A 100 -12.46 -6.71 10.90
N ARG A 101 -13.60 -7.33 11.16
CA ARG A 101 -14.74 -7.42 10.24
C ARG A 101 -15.99 -6.92 10.94
N TYR A 102 -17.00 -6.53 10.17
CA TYR A 102 -18.23 -5.95 10.66
C TYR A 102 -19.42 -6.81 10.24
N THR A 103 -20.36 -7.00 11.16
CA THR A 103 -21.66 -7.60 10.81
C THR A 103 -22.52 -6.58 10.07
N LYS A 104 -23.64 -7.04 9.50
CA LYS A 104 -24.62 -6.14 8.87
C LYS A 104 -25.23 -5.13 9.83
N SER A 105 -25.24 -5.42 11.14
CA SER A 105 -25.71 -4.47 12.18
C SER A 105 -24.61 -3.51 12.65
N GLY A 106 -23.40 -3.57 12.07
CA GLY A 106 -22.28 -2.70 12.42
C GLY A 106 -21.46 -3.18 13.62
N GLU A 107 -21.72 -4.37 14.15
CA GLU A 107 -20.91 -4.94 15.23
C GLU A 107 -19.51 -5.28 14.72
N ARG A 108 -18.49 -4.79 15.42
CA ARG A 108 -17.09 -5.03 15.11
C ARG A 108 -16.61 -6.34 15.74
N ILE A 109 -16.07 -7.23 14.92
CA ILE A 109 -15.56 -8.55 15.30
C ILE A 109 -14.05 -8.64 14.95
N ASP A 110 -13.25 -9.22 15.86
CA ASP A 110 -11.83 -9.51 15.58
C ASP A 110 -11.66 -10.52 14.44
N ASN A 111 -10.75 -10.23 13.50
CA ASN A 111 -10.28 -11.23 12.54
C ASN A 111 -9.15 -12.10 13.08
N ILE A 112 -8.49 -11.67 14.17
CA ILE A 112 -7.66 -12.57 14.96
C ILE A 112 -8.58 -13.44 15.83
N THR A 113 -8.73 -14.69 15.42
CA THR A 113 -9.57 -15.66 16.12
C THR A 113 -8.98 -16.00 17.49
N ASP A 114 -9.82 -16.44 18.42
CA ASP A 114 -9.35 -16.88 19.74
C ASP A 114 -8.45 -18.11 19.63
N TRP A 115 -8.67 -18.95 18.61
CA TRP A 115 -7.77 -20.05 18.29
C TRP A 115 -6.35 -19.55 17.95
N ALA A 116 -6.24 -18.56 17.04
CA ALA A 116 -4.94 -18.00 16.67
C ALA A 116 -4.29 -17.31 17.87
N PHE A 117 -5.06 -16.50 18.61
CA PHE A 117 -4.59 -15.86 19.84
C PHE A 117 -4.02 -16.89 20.84
N ASN A 118 -4.73 -17.99 21.07
CA ASN A 118 -4.27 -19.04 21.99
C ASN A 118 -3.01 -19.76 21.49
N LYS A 119 -2.80 -19.90 20.18
CA LYS A 119 -1.54 -20.43 19.62
C LYS A 119 -0.36 -19.51 19.95
N PHE A 120 -0.52 -18.19 19.77
CA PHE A 120 0.51 -17.22 20.15
C PHE A 120 0.77 -17.20 21.65
N VAL A 121 -0.27 -17.26 22.49
CA VAL A 121 -0.13 -17.34 23.95
C VAL A 121 0.59 -18.63 24.38
N LYS A 122 0.31 -19.76 23.72
CA LYS A 122 1.01 -21.02 23.98
C LYS A 122 2.50 -20.91 23.64
N GLN A 123 2.84 -20.22 22.55
CA GLN A 123 4.22 -20.08 22.08
C GLN A 123 5.04 -19.08 22.90
N TYR A 124 4.46 -17.93 23.25
CA TYR A 124 5.20 -16.79 23.82
C TYR A 124 4.82 -16.45 25.27
N GLY A 125 3.82 -17.14 25.83
CA GLY A 125 3.19 -16.76 27.08
C GLY A 125 2.15 -15.66 26.91
N ARG A 126 1.36 -15.41 27.96
CA ARG A 126 0.23 -14.46 27.89
C ARG A 126 0.66 -12.99 27.99
N LYS A 127 1.77 -12.70 28.66
CA LYS A 127 2.20 -11.32 28.92
C LYS A 127 2.63 -10.66 27.61
N GLY A 128 1.97 -9.56 27.24
CA GLY A 128 2.29 -8.79 26.02
C GLY A 128 1.68 -9.32 24.72
N VAL A 129 1.09 -10.52 24.73
CA VAL A 129 0.36 -11.05 23.56
C VAL A 129 -1.05 -10.49 23.55
N THR A 130 -1.32 -9.60 22.59
CA THR A 130 -2.66 -9.07 22.28
C THR A 130 -3.00 -9.36 20.82
N LYS A 131 -4.29 -9.30 20.45
CA LYS A 131 -4.71 -9.48 19.05
C LYS A 131 -4.12 -8.41 18.12
N ASP A 132 -3.95 -7.18 18.61
CA ASP A 132 -3.29 -6.10 17.86
C ASP A 132 -1.80 -6.39 17.68
N ALA A 133 -1.10 -6.80 18.75
CA ALA A 133 0.31 -7.18 18.67
C ALA A 133 0.55 -8.36 17.72
N ILE A 134 -0.39 -9.32 17.64
CA ILE A 134 -0.35 -10.42 16.65
C ILE A 134 -0.48 -9.86 15.23
N PHE A 135 -1.41 -8.93 15.00
CA PHE A 135 -1.60 -8.32 13.68
C PHE A 135 -0.35 -7.54 13.24
N HIS A 136 0.26 -6.79 14.15
CA HIS A 136 1.53 -6.10 13.92
C HIS A 136 2.67 -7.10 13.66
N TYR A 137 2.78 -8.15 14.47
CA TYR A 137 3.77 -9.22 14.29
C TYR A 137 3.67 -9.83 12.87
N VAL A 138 2.46 -10.15 12.41
CA VAL A 138 2.23 -10.65 11.05
C VAL A 138 2.75 -9.67 10.00
N TYR A 139 2.46 -8.39 10.17
CA TYR A 139 2.92 -7.35 9.25
C TYR A 139 4.45 -7.23 9.20
N ALA A 140 5.12 -7.35 10.35
CA ALA A 140 6.57 -7.37 10.46
C ALA A 140 7.18 -8.58 9.75
N VAL A 141 6.63 -9.78 9.96
CA VAL A 141 7.12 -11.00 9.28
C VAL A 141 6.96 -10.90 7.77
N LEU A 142 5.84 -10.33 7.29
CA LEU A 142 5.66 -10.06 5.87
C LEU A 142 6.62 -8.99 5.32
N HIS A 143 7.35 -8.26 6.18
CA HIS A 143 8.41 -7.32 5.81
C HIS A 143 9.83 -7.88 5.95
N ASP A 144 10.01 -9.02 6.60
CA ASP A 144 11.31 -9.66 6.79
C ASP A 144 11.94 -10.04 5.43
N PRO A 145 13.10 -9.47 5.06
CA PRO A 145 13.79 -9.81 3.81
C PRO A 145 14.11 -11.31 3.73
N VAL A 146 14.49 -11.93 4.85
CA VAL A 146 14.87 -13.35 4.89
C VAL A 146 13.64 -14.25 4.71
N TYR A 147 12.49 -13.88 5.29
CA TYR A 147 11.23 -14.56 5.03
C TYR A 147 10.84 -14.49 3.55
N ARG A 148 10.85 -13.28 2.97
CA ARG A 148 10.46 -13.07 1.57
C ARG A 148 11.35 -13.83 0.60
N GLU A 149 12.65 -13.85 0.84
CA GLU A 149 13.60 -14.61 0.03
C GLU A 149 13.37 -16.11 0.17
N LYS A 150 13.33 -16.63 1.41
CA LYS A 150 13.16 -18.05 1.69
C LYS A 150 11.85 -18.62 1.11
N TYR A 151 10.77 -17.85 1.18
CA TYR A 151 9.43 -18.28 0.77
C TYR A 151 8.95 -17.63 -0.54
N ALA A 152 9.84 -17.07 -1.36
CA ALA A 152 9.48 -16.35 -2.59
C ALA A 152 8.53 -17.14 -3.50
N LEU A 153 8.79 -18.44 -3.69
CA LEU A 153 7.95 -19.31 -4.52
C LEU A 153 6.58 -19.60 -3.88
N ASN A 154 6.54 -19.76 -2.56
CA ASN A 154 5.29 -19.97 -1.82
C ASN A 154 4.42 -18.72 -1.84
N LEU A 155 4.99 -17.53 -1.59
CA LEU A 155 4.28 -16.26 -1.63
C LEU A 155 3.66 -15.97 -3.01
N LYS A 156 4.21 -16.54 -4.08
CA LYS A 156 3.65 -16.46 -5.44
C LYS A 156 2.54 -17.48 -5.70
N ARG A 157 2.50 -18.60 -4.98
CA ARG A 157 1.62 -19.74 -5.29
C ARG A 157 0.51 -19.96 -4.27
N GLU A 158 0.69 -19.46 -3.06
CA GLU A 158 -0.15 -19.77 -1.90
C GLU A 158 -0.32 -18.53 -1.02
N PHE A 159 -1.31 -18.61 -0.15
CA PHE A 159 -1.52 -17.60 0.88
C PHE A 159 -0.35 -17.59 1.89
N PRO A 160 0.16 -16.43 2.33
CA PRO A 160 1.30 -16.36 3.24
C PRO A 160 1.08 -17.11 4.54
N ARG A 161 2.06 -17.93 4.93
CA ARG A 161 2.09 -18.63 6.23
C ARG A 161 3.10 -17.95 7.14
N ILE A 162 2.70 -17.67 8.37
CA ILE A 162 3.48 -16.84 9.28
C ILE A 162 4.19 -17.73 10.32
N PRO A 163 5.53 -17.85 10.28
CA PRO A 163 6.29 -18.59 11.28
C PRO A 163 6.29 -17.91 12.65
N PHE A 164 6.60 -18.68 13.68
CA PHE A 164 6.87 -18.17 15.03
C PHE A 164 8.37 -17.89 15.22
N TYR A 165 8.73 -16.62 15.24
CA TYR A 165 10.08 -16.13 15.46
C TYR A 165 10.34 -15.87 16.94
N PRO A 166 11.59 -16.03 17.41
CA PRO A 166 11.97 -15.57 18.74
C PRO A 166 11.68 -14.09 18.95
N ASP A 167 11.44 -13.70 20.20
CA ASP A 167 11.19 -12.30 20.61
C ASP A 167 9.95 -11.67 19.95
N PHE A 168 8.78 -12.22 20.27
CA PHE A 168 7.48 -11.70 19.80
C PHE A 168 7.31 -10.19 20.01
N ALA A 169 7.76 -9.67 21.17
CA ALA A 169 7.60 -8.26 21.51
C ALA A 169 8.36 -7.35 20.53
N ARG A 170 9.60 -7.70 20.18
CA ARG A 170 10.39 -6.95 19.19
C ARG A 170 9.76 -6.97 17.80
N TRP A 171 9.30 -8.13 17.35
CA TRP A 171 8.64 -8.27 16.05
C TRP A 171 7.30 -7.52 15.99
N ALA A 172 6.50 -7.58 17.06
CA ALA A 172 5.27 -6.81 17.16
C ALA A 172 5.56 -5.29 17.15
N ALA A 173 6.59 -4.82 17.86
CA ALA A 173 6.98 -3.41 17.89
C ALA A 173 7.45 -2.91 16.52
N TRP A 174 8.25 -3.70 15.79
CA TRP A 174 8.60 -3.38 14.41
C TRP A 174 7.37 -3.29 13.50
N GLY A 175 6.44 -4.22 13.64
CA GLY A 175 5.21 -4.23 12.88
C GLY A 175 4.32 -3.03 13.15
N GLU A 176 4.21 -2.63 14.41
CA GLU A 176 3.47 -1.45 14.84
C GLU A 176 4.06 -0.17 14.23
N ALA A 177 5.39 0.00 14.35
CA ALA A 177 6.10 1.14 13.78
C ALA A 177 5.94 1.22 12.25
N LEU A 178 6.12 0.10 11.54
CA LEU A 178 5.91 0.04 10.09
C LEU A 178 4.47 0.35 9.72
N MET A 179 3.49 -0.19 10.44
CA MET A 179 2.07 -0.03 10.12
C MET A 179 1.61 1.41 10.31
N ALA A 180 1.96 2.01 11.46
CA ALA A 180 1.66 3.40 11.77
C ALA A 180 2.21 4.35 10.70
N MET A 181 3.47 4.13 10.28
CA MET A 181 4.13 4.96 9.29
C MET A 181 3.59 4.74 7.87
N HIS A 182 3.30 3.51 7.47
CA HIS A 182 2.80 3.20 6.13
C HIS A 182 1.35 3.68 5.93
N ILE A 183 0.51 3.60 6.96
CA ILE A 183 -0.85 4.16 6.94
C ILE A 183 -0.79 5.68 7.04
N GLY A 184 0.02 6.22 7.95
CA GLY A 184 0.19 7.65 8.22
C GLY A 184 1.21 8.37 7.34
N TYR A 185 1.53 7.83 6.16
CA TYR A 185 2.61 8.34 5.30
C TYR A 185 2.44 9.81 4.88
N GLU A 186 1.20 10.33 4.86
CA GLU A 186 0.91 11.73 4.56
C GLU A 186 1.19 12.66 5.76
N GLU A 187 1.37 12.14 6.97
CA GLU A 187 1.47 12.91 8.23
C GLU A 187 2.84 12.80 8.91
N VAL A 188 3.74 11.94 8.41
CA VAL A 188 5.12 11.86 8.92
C VAL A 188 5.90 13.14 8.66
N GLU A 189 6.84 13.42 9.57
CA GLU A 189 7.81 14.50 9.40
C GLU A 189 8.64 14.27 8.11
N PRO A 190 8.70 15.24 7.20
CA PRO A 190 9.39 15.06 5.92
C PRO A 190 10.89 14.87 6.11
N CYS A 191 11.52 14.08 5.23
CA CYS A 191 12.96 13.99 5.15
C CYS A 191 13.55 15.35 4.73
N PRO A 192 14.67 15.81 5.32
CA PRO A 192 15.34 17.05 4.90
C PRO A 192 16.01 16.84 3.53
N VAL A 193 15.24 17.03 2.47
CA VAL A 193 15.71 17.05 1.08
C VAL A 193 15.94 18.48 0.61
N GLU A 194 16.87 18.67 -0.31
CA GLU A 194 17.16 19.99 -0.87
C GLU A 194 16.40 20.19 -2.19
N ARG A 195 15.86 21.39 -2.40
CA ARG A 195 15.22 21.77 -3.66
C ARG A 195 16.11 22.76 -4.40
N ILE A 196 16.39 22.45 -5.66
CA ILE A 196 17.12 23.33 -6.57
C ILE A 196 16.17 23.70 -7.72
N ASP A 197 15.90 25.00 -7.85
CA ASP A 197 15.14 25.57 -8.96
C ASP A 197 16.10 26.31 -9.90
N THR A 198 16.07 25.99 -11.18
CA THR A 198 16.82 26.65 -12.25
C THR A 198 15.85 27.03 -13.38
N PRO A 199 15.05 28.10 -13.20
CA PRO A 199 14.04 28.50 -14.18
C PRO A 199 14.66 28.89 -15.53
N ASN A 200 14.04 28.46 -16.63
CA ASN A 200 14.46 28.91 -17.96
C ASN A 200 14.03 30.37 -18.21
N PRO A 201 14.96 31.34 -18.35
CA PRO A 201 14.62 32.76 -18.53
C PRO A 201 13.93 33.07 -19.87
N LYS A 202 13.95 32.13 -20.82
CA LYS A 202 13.28 32.26 -22.13
C LYS A 202 11.90 31.58 -22.17
N ARG A 203 11.42 31.02 -21.05
CA ARG A 203 10.11 30.36 -20.98
C ARG A 203 9.00 31.40 -21.25
N ALA A 204 8.07 31.06 -22.12
CA ALA A 204 6.96 31.96 -22.47
C ALA A 204 6.07 32.22 -21.24
N GLU A 205 5.60 33.45 -21.11
CA GLU A 205 4.70 33.85 -20.01
C GLU A 205 3.43 32.99 -19.99
N GLY A 206 2.99 32.58 -18.80
CA GLY A 206 1.83 31.71 -18.62
C GLY A 206 2.06 30.23 -18.97
N THR A 207 3.29 29.81 -19.30
CA THR A 207 3.61 28.38 -19.51
C THR A 207 4.36 27.78 -18.33
N HIS A 208 4.09 26.50 -18.05
CA HIS A 208 4.74 25.77 -16.97
C HIS A 208 5.93 24.92 -17.46
N PRO A 209 6.89 24.60 -16.58
CA PRO A 209 7.95 23.62 -16.86
C PRO A 209 7.37 22.28 -17.28
N LYS A 210 7.98 21.65 -18.29
CA LYS A 210 7.53 20.33 -18.72
C LYS A 210 7.82 19.29 -17.62
N PRO A 211 6.83 18.52 -17.17
CA PRO A 211 7.05 17.48 -16.17
C PRO A 211 8.06 16.42 -16.66
N ILE A 212 9.01 16.05 -15.80
CA ILE A 212 10.01 15.00 -16.06
C ILE A 212 9.75 13.78 -15.17
N LEU A 213 9.51 13.98 -13.87
CA LEU A 213 9.16 12.96 -12.87
C LEU A 213 10.03 11.70 -12.96
N LYS A 214 11.35 11.90 -12.85
CA LYS A 214 12.35 10.86 -13.02
C LYS A 214 13.26 10.74 -11.81
N SER A 215 13.33 9.55 -11.24
CA SER A 215 14.29 9.19 -10.20
C SER A 215 15.70 8.97 -10.79
N MET A 216 16.71 9.37 -10.03
CA MET A 216 18.13 9.15 -10.33
C MET A 216 18.85 8.67 -9.05
N PRO A 217 18.66 7.40 -8.66
CA PRO A 217 19.14 6.87 -7.38
C PRO A 217 20.66 7.03 -7.17
N GLU A 218 21.45 6.75 -8.21
CA GLU A 218 22.92 6.88 -8.17
C GLU A 218 23.41 8.32 -7.93
N GLN A 219 22.56 9.31 -8.15
CA GLN A 219 22.85 10.73 -7.93
C GLN A 219 22.16 11.28 -6.67
N GLY A 220 21.38 10.46 -5.96
CA GLY A 220 20.62 10.90 -4.79
C GLY A 220 19.58 12.00 -5.10
N LEU A 221 19.00 11.97 -6.31
CA LEU A 221 18.07 13.03 -6.74
C LEU A 221 16.86 12.54 -7.54
N VAL A 222 15.83 13.38 -7.57
CA VAL A 222 14.66 13.29 -8.46
C VAL A 222 14.59 14.55 -9.31
N ARG A 223 14.48 14.39 -10.64
CA ARG A 223 14.11 15.49 -11.54
C ARG A 223 12.59 15.59 -11.62
N VAL A 224 12.04 16.68 -11.11
CA VAL A 224 10.59 16.89 -11.04
C VAL A 224 10.06 17.37 -12.39
N ASP A 225 10.67 18.42 -12.92
CA ASP A 225 10.40 19.00 -14.22
C ASP A 225 11.69 19.61 -14.82
N GLU A 226 11.57 20.38 -15.90
CA GLU A 226 12.70 21.05 -16.55
C GLU A 226 13.46 22.01 -15.64
N ASP A 227 12.78 22.61 -14.65
CA ASP A 227 13.33 23.70 -13.84
C ASP A 227 13.62 23.24 -12.40
N THR A 228 13.01 22.17 -11.90
CA THR A 228 13.11 21.77 -10.49
C THR A 228 13.70 20.38 -10.29
N GLN A 229 14.66 20.29 -9.36
CA GLN A 229 15.25 19.05 -8.88
C GLN A 229 15.15 18.97 -7.35
N ILE A 230 14.96 17.75 -6.84
CA ILE A 230 15.04 17.43 -5.42
C ILE A 230 16.28 16.57 -5.20
N THR A 231 17.23 17.04 -4.39
CA THR A 231 18.55 16.45 -4.14
C THR A 231 18.71 16.07 -2.66
N GLY A 232 19.80 15.37 -2.34
CA GLY A 232 20.11 14.96 -0.96
C GLY A 232 19.27 13.77 -0.47
N ILE A 233 18.64 13.03 -1.38
CA ILE A 233 17.86 11.83 -1.02
C ILE A 233 18.84 10.68 -0.74
N PRO A 234 18.80 10.04 0.44
CA PRO A 234 19.63 8.87 0.73
C PRO A 234 19.38 7.75 -0.28
N ARG A 235 20.46 7.14 -0.81
CA ARG A 235 20.35 6.06 -1.83
C ARG A 235 19.49 4.89 -1.35
N GLU A 236 19.58 4.56 -0.07
CA GLU A 236 18.80 3.48 0.55
C GLU A 236 17.28 3.72 0.50
N ALA A 237 16.81 4.96 0.33
CA ALA A 237 15.39 5.25 0.19
C ALA A 237 14.75 4.59 -1.05
N TRP A 238 15.55 4.22 -2.06
CA TRP A 238 15.10 3.47 -3.23
C TRP A 238 15.07 1.94 -3.02
N ASP A 239 15.68 1.45 -1.94
CA ASP A 239 15.72 0.01 -1.62
C ASP A 239 14.38 -0.46 -1.03
N TYR A 240 13.56 0.45 -0.48
CA TYR A 240 12.19 0.13 -0.13
C TYR A 240 11.31 -0.01 -1.38
N ARG A 241 11.09 -1.27 -1.78
CA ARG A 241 10.34 -1.65 -2.98
C ARG A 241 8.98 -2.26 -2.66
N LEU A 242 8.00 -1.89 -3.49
CA LEU A 242 6.62 -2.35 -3.45
C LEU A 242 6.29 -2.90 -4.84
N GLY A 243 6.54 -4.21 -4.99
CA GLY A 243 6.62 -4.85 -6.29
C GLY A 243 7.84 -4.34 -7.06
N ASN A 244 7.66 -4.04 -8.35
CA ASN A 244 8.77 -3.70 -9.24
C ASN A 244 9.22 -2.23 -9.15
N ARG A 245 8.76 -1.46 -8.16
CA ARG A 245 9.02 -0.02 -8.03
C ARG A 245 9.39 0.33 -6.60
N SER A 246 10.27 1.31 -6.44
CA SER A 246 10.48 1.95 -5.14
C SER A 246 9.24 2.74 -4.73
N ALA A 247 9.09 3.02 -3.44
CA ALA A 247 8.06 3.93 -2.93
C ALA A 247 8.14 5.32 -3.60
N ILE A 248 9.36 5.81 -3.83
CA ILE A 248 9.64 7.06 -4.55
C ILE A 248 9.07 6.98 -5.98
N ASP A 249 9.36 5.90 -6.71
CA ASP A 249 8.88 5.74 -8.08
C ASP A 249 7.35 5.62 -8.16
N TRP A 250 6.69 5.13 -7.12
CA TRP A 250 5.23 5.11 -7.04
C TRP A 250 4.64 6.52 -6.98
N VAL A 251 5.17 7.39 -6.12
CA VAL A 251 4.77 8.80 -6.04
C VAL A 251 4.92 9.47 -7.40
N LEU A 252 6.09 9.31 -8.04
CA LEU A 252 6.34 9.92 -9.35
C LEU A 252 5.39 9.38 -10.43
N ASP A 253 5.14 8.07 -10.46
CA ASP A 253 4.29 7.45 -11.47
C ASP A 253 2.82 7.86 -11.38
N GLN A 254 2.31 8.08 -10.16
CA GLN A 254 0.93 8.51 -9.96
C GLN A 254 0.70 9.99 -10.25
N HIS A 255 1.75 10.82 -10.19
CA HIS A 255 1.64 12.24 -10.54
C HIS A 255 1.93 12.55 -12.01
N LYS A 256 2.21 11.53 -12.84
CA LYS A 256 2.35 11.72 -14.29
C LYS A 256 1.02 12.10 -14.93
N GLU A 257 1.06 13.11 -15.80
CA GLU A 257 -0.05 13.40 -16.69
C GLU A 257 -0.27 12.21 -17.64
N LYS A 258 -1.52 11.72 -17.68
CA LYS A 258 -1.92 10.57 -18.49
C LYS A 258 -3.11 10.98 -19.34
N THR A 259 -3.07 10.67 -20.63
CA THR A 259 -4.21 10.88 -21.53
C THR A 259 -5.12 9.65 -21.50
N PRO A 260 -6.37 9.74 -21.02
CA PRO A 260 -7.29 8.61 -21.02
C PRO A 260 -7.50 8.03 -22.42
N ARG A 261 -7.52 6.70 -22.54
CA ARG A 261 -7.79 6.04 -23.82
C ARG A 261 -9.24 6.21 -24.27
N ASP A 262 -10.17 6.18 -23.32
CA ASP A 262 -11.61 6.37 -23.59
C ASP A 262 -11.87 7.82 -24.05
N PRO A 263 -12.49 8.04 -25.23
CA PRO A 263 -12.73 9.38 -25.76
C PRO A 263 -13.61 10.26 -24.86
N THR A 264 -14.64 9.68 -24.24
CA THR A 264 -15.55 10.44 -23.37
C THR A 264 -14.83 10.87 -22.10
N ILE A 265 -14.02 9.98 -21.52
CA ILE A 265 -13.21 10.33 -20.34
C ILE A 265 -12.18 11.39 -20.72
N ARG A 266 -11.52 11.24 -21.86
CA ARG A 266 -10.52 12.20 -22.33
C ARG A 266 -11.11 13.60 -22.52
N GLU A 267 -12.26 13.69 -23.17
CA GLU A 267 -12.91 14.97 -23.47
C GLU A 267 -13.44 15.66 -22.21
N LYS A 268 -14.05 14.89 -21.29
CA LYS A 268 -14.80 15.47 -20.17
C LYS A 268 -14.06 15.49 -18.84
N PHE A 269 -13.02 14.66 -18.67
CA PHE A 269 -12.41 14.39 -17.37
C PHE A 269 -10.87 14.35 -17.40
N ASN A 270 -10.22 14.72 -18.52
CA ASN A 270 -8.75 14.85 -18.57
C ASN A 270 -8.26 16.23 -18.07
N SER A 271 -8.65 16.56 -16.83
CA SER A 271 -8.38 17.87 -16.22
C SER A 271 -7.08 17.93 -15.42
N TYR A 272 -6.45 16.79 -15.12
CA TYR A 272 -5.22 16.78 -14.34
C TYR A 272 -4.07 17.48 -15.07
N ARG A 273 -3.42 18.43 -14.40
CA ARG A 273 -2.21 19.12 -14.85
C ARG A 273 -1.19 19.07 -13.72
N PHE A 274 -0.01 18.55 -13.98
CA PHE A 274 1.01 18.35 -12.94
C PHE A 274 1.40 19.66 -12.27
N ALA A 275 1.40 20.77 -13.02
CA ALA A 275 1.72 22.10 -12.48
C ALA A 275 0.87 22.47 -11.24
N ASP A 276 -0.41 22.07 -11.22
CA ASP A 276 -1.33 22.38 -10.11
C ASP A 276 -1.03 21.55 -8.84
N TYR A 277 -0.33 20.42 -8.99
CA TYR A 277 -0.06 19.46 -7.92
C TYR A 277 1.42 19.35 -7.56
N LYS A 278 2.31 20.07 -8.27
CA LYS A 278 3.77 19.98 -8.14
C LYS A 278 4.23 20.13 -6.69
N GLU A 279 3.76 21.16 -6.00
CA GLU A 279 4.18 21.46 -4.63
C GLU A 279 3.67 20.40 -3.65
N GLY A 280 2.43 19.94 -3.81
CA GLY A 280 1.88 18.84 -3.01
C GLY A 280 2.63 17.52 -3.24
N MET A 281 3.02 17.23 -4.49
CA MET A 281 3.81 16.06 -4.84
C MET A 281 5.21 16.13 -4.23
N ILE A 282 5.90 17.27 -4.29
CA ILE A 282 7.23 17.46 -3.66
C ILE A 282 7.14 17.27 -2.14
N ALA A 283 6.12 17.84 -1.49
CA ALA A 283 5.91 17.67 -0.06
C ALA A 283 5.66 16.20 0.30
N LEU A 284 4.80 15.51 -0.47
CA LEU A 284 4.55 14.08 -0.31
C LEU A 284 5.82 13.24 -0.54
N LEU A 285 6.61 13.58 -1.56
CA LEU A 285 7.84 12.89 -1.90
C LEU A 285 8.82 12.91 -0.72
N ALA A 286 9.00 14.05 -0.05
CA ALA A 286 9.88 14.17 1.11
C ALA A 286 9.42 13.28 2.29
N LYS A 287 8.10 13.15 2.49
CA LYS A 287 7.52 12.25 3.49
C LYS A 287 7.71 10.78 3.10
N VAL A 288 7.48 10.43 1.85
CA VAL A 288 7.71 9.05 1.37
C VAL A 288 9.18 8.66 1.40
N VAL A 289 10.11 9.60 1.18
CA VAL A 289 11.55 9.37 1.39
C VAL A 289 11.83 9.01 2.86
N ARG A 290 11.25 9.75 3.82
CA ARG A 290 11.33 9.41 5.25
C ARG A 290 10.81 8.00 5.50
N VAL A 291 9.61 7.68 4.98
CA VAL A 291 9.01 6.35 5.11
C VAL A 291 9.95 5.26 4.58
N SER A 292 10.51 5.46 3.40
CA SER A 292 11.44 4.49 2.81
C SER A 292 12.67 4.23 3.68
N VAL A 293 13.34 5.28 4.14
CA VAL A 293 14.57 5.17 4.93
C VAL A 293 14.30 4.44 6.23
N ASP A 294 13.25 4.84 6.95
CA ASP A 294 12.93 4.24 8.24
C ASP A 294 12.47 2.78 8.08
N THR A 295 11.76 2.45 7.00
CA THR A 295 11.40 1.06 6.67
C THR A 295 12.62 0.21 6.31
N VAL A 296 13.58 0.76 5.56
CA VAL A 296 14.85 0.07 5.27
C VAL A 296 15.64 -0.14 6.56
N ALA A 297 15.69 0.83 7.46
CA ALA A 297 16.36 0.66 8.76
C ALA A 297 15.73 -0.47 9.60
N ILE A 298 14.40 -0.54 9.68
CA ILE A 298 13.70 -1.61 10.40
C ILE A 298 13.97 -2.98 9.76
N THR A 299 13.83 -3.09 8.44
CA THR A 299 14.02 -4.35 7.71
C THR A 299 15.48 -4.81 7.68
N GLY A 300 16.44 -3.87 7.65
CA GLY A 300 17.85 -4.14 7.87
C GLY A 300 18.10 -4.74 9.26
N GLY A 301 17.51 -4.14 10.30
CA GLY A 301 17.57 -4.67 11.67
C GLY A 301 16.92 -6.06 11.84
N MET A 302 15.93 -6.41 11.00
CA MET A 302 15.42 -7.79 10.90
C MET A 302 16.43 -8.71 10.24
N GLN A 303 17.05 -8.28 9.13
CA GLN A 303 17.99 -9.09 8.36
C GLN A 303 19.24 -9.46 9.17
N GLU A 304 19.74 -8.54 10.01
CA GLU A 304 20.92 -8.71 10.87
C GLU A 304 20.74 -9.68 12.04
N LEU A 305 19.51 -10.14 12.33
CA LEU A 305 19.28 -11.11 13.40
C LEU A 305 20.02 -12.42 13.15
N ASP A 306 20.70 -12.92 14.19
CA ASP A 306 21.24 -14.29 14.18
C ASP A 306 20.09 -15.31 14.20
N ARG A 307 19.97 -16.06 13.11
CA ARG A 307 18.95 -17.09 12.89
C ARG A 307 19.50 -18.52 13.02
N SER A 308 20.76 -18.71 13.39
CA SER A 308 21.43 -20.02 13.44
C SER A 308 20.75 -21.03 14.36
N GLY A 309 20.11 -20.56 15.43
CA GLY A 309 19.36 -21.38 16.40
C GLY A 309 17.84 -21.40 16.19
N TRP A 310 17.31 -20.78 15.14
CA TRP A 310 15.86 -20.76 14.92
C TRP A 310 15.43 -22.15 14.48
N ALA A 311 14.46 -22.73 15.19
CA ALA A 311 13.96 -24.06 14.86
C ALA A 311 13.52 -24.07 13.38
N ILE A 312 14.20 -24.89 12.58
CA ILE A 312 13.70 -25.24 11.26
C ILE A 312 12.45 -26.07 11.55
N GLU A 313 11.27 -25.47 11.40
CA GLU A 313 10.01 -26.23 11.40
C GLU A 313 10.19 -27.35 10.37
N ARG A 314 10.45 -28.57 10.86
CA ARG A 314 10.38 -29.76 10.02
C ARG A 314 8.94 -29.83 9.56
N ARG A 315 8.75 -29.95 8.24
CA ARG A 315 7.44 -30.20 7.64
C ARG A 315 6.77 -31.36 8.37
N ASP A 316 5.79 -31.06 9.20
CA ASP A 316 4.65 -31.96 9.36
C ASP A 316 3.66 -31.57 8.27
N ASP A 317 3.91 -32.14 7.09
CA ASP A 317 2.87 -32.38 6.09
C ASP A 317 1.90 -33.38 6.73
N ARG A 318 0.99 -32.90 7.57
CA ARG A 318 -0.24 -33.56 8.04
C ARG A 318 -0.93 -32.62 9.01
N ASP A 319 -1.89 -31.86 8.50
CA ASP A 319 -3.22 -31.73 9.10
C ASP A 319 -4.09 -31.01 8.07
N GLU A 320 -5.07 -31.76 7.58
CA GLU A 320 -6.05 -31.48 6.52
C GLU A 320 -6.95 -30.26 6.80
#